data_AF-A0A3N5Q1N7-F1
#
_entry.id   AF-A0A3N5Q1N7-F1
#
_cell.length_a   1.000
_cell.length_b   1.000
_cell.length_c   1.000
_cell.angle_alpha   90.00
_cell.angle_beta   90.00
_cell.angle_gamma   90.00
#
_symmetry.space_group_name_H-M   'P 1'
#
loop_
_entity.id
_entity.type
_entity.pdbx_description
1 polymer ?
#
loop_
_entity_poly.entity_id
_entity_poly.type
_entity_poly.pdbx_seq_one_letter_code
_entity_poly.pdbx_strand_id
1 'polypeptide(L)'
;AILFLLLFITSAFCQIENLKWQKADLSYEKIINNSKRDYSFESENAGEFLTKSLTNAYWFFISDVDGDNCPFRPTCSAFLLQSTKETNIFQASLMFFDRFTRDMNIAKGHDHYPRVSAGYYYDPPQNYTLNRGRIIYLPPSIIIDDE
;
A
#
# COMPACT_ATOMS: atom_id res chain seq x y z
N ALA A 1 44.68 -10.38 -50.94
CA ALA A 1 43.24 -10.63 -51.13
C ALA A 1 42.65 -11.43 -49.96
N ILE A 2 43.12 -12.66 -49.69
CA ILE A 2 42.56 -13.55 -48.65
C ILE A 2 42.65 -12.98 -47.23
N LEU A 3 43.76 -12.35 -46.86
CA LEU A 3 43.93 -11.69 -45.55
C LEU A 3 42.93 -10.54 -45.35
N PHE A 4 42.68 -9.76 -46.40
CA PHE A 4 41.70 -8.66 -46.37
C PHE A 4 40.27 -9.20 -46.22
N LEU A 5 39.96 -10.32 -46.84
CA LEU A 5 38.67 -10.99 -46.71
C LEU A 5 38.45 -11.55 -45.29
N LEU A 6 39.49 -12.11 -44.67
CA LEU A 6 39.44 -12.60 -43.29
C LEU A 6 39.24 -11.45 -42.28
N LEU A 7 39.91 -10.32 -42.47
CA LEU A 7 39.73 -9.13 -41.62
C LEU A 7 38.33 -8.50 -41.76
N PHE A 8 37.71 -8.62 -42.94
CA PHE A 8 36.36 -8.12 -43.18
C PHE A 8 35.29 -9.01 -42.52
N ILE A 9 35.52 -10.32 -42.44
CA ILE A 9 34.61 -11.26 -41.79
C ILE A 9 34.62 -11.06 -40.26
N THR A 10 35.77 -10.83 -39.64
CA THR A 10 35.87 -10.66 -38.17
C THR A 10 35.25 -9.35 -37.67
N SER A 11 35.29 -8.27 -38.45
CA SER A 11 34.68 -6.99 -38.06
C SER A 11 33.14 -7.01 -38.11
N ALA A 12 32.55 -7.82 -38.99
CA ALA A 12 31.10 -7.99 -39.09
C ALA A 12 30.47 -8.67 -37.85
N PHE A 13 31.18 -9.62 -37.22
CA PHE A 13 30.69 -10.30 -36.02
C PHE A 13 30.60 -9.37 -34.79
N CYS A 14 31.44 -8.34 -34.72
CA CYS A 14 31.45 -7.37 -33.61
C CYS A 14 30.20 -6.47 -33.61
N GLN A 15 29.54 -6.32 -34.76
CA GLN A 15 28.30 -5.51 -34.87
C GLN A 15 27.07 -6.25 -34.32
N ILE A 16 27.10 -7.59 -34.27
CA ILE A 16 25.98 -8.42 -33.84
C ILE A 16 25.79 -8.40 -32.32
N GLU A 17 26.87 -8.24 -31.54
CA GLU A 17 26.74 -8.13 -30.07
C GLU A 17 26.01 -6.87 -29.62
N ASN A 18 26.08 -5.78 -30.39
CA ASN A 18 25.35 -4.55 -30.08
C ASN A 18 23.82 -4.72 -30.23
N LEU A 19 23.35 -5.71 -31.01
CA LEU A 19 21.93 -6.07 -31.10
C LEU A 19 21.42 -6.74 -29.80
N LYS A 20 22.30 -7.45 -29.08
CA LYS A 20 21.96 -8.12 -27.81
C LYS A 20 21.75 -7.12 -26.66
N TRP A 21 22.42 -5.97 -26.71
CA TRP A 21 22.38 -4.93 -25.68
C TRP A 21 21.59 -3.70 -26.12
N GLN A 22 20.61 -3.86 -27.01
CA GLN A 22 19.72 -2.75 -27.36
C GLN A 22 18.90 -2.32 -26.15
N LYS A 23 18.55 -1.03 -26.12
CA LYS A 23 17.65 -0.46 -25.13
C LYS A 23 16.36 -1.28 -25.13
N ALA A 24 16.14 -2.03 -24.06
CA ALA A 24 14.88 -2.71 -23.86
C ALA A 24 13.87 -1.69 -23.32
N ASP A 25 12.84 -1.40 -24.11
CA ASP A 25 11.68 -0.63 -23.64
C ASP A 25 10.79 -1.55 -22.80
N LEU A 26 11.28 -1.86 -21.59
CA LEU A 26 10.54 -2.61 -20.59
C LEU A 26 9.70 -1.60 -19.80
N SER A 27 8.39 -1.82 -19.76
CA SER A 27 7.56 -1.15 -18.78
C SER A 27 7.84 -1.79 -17.42
N TYR A 28 8.52 -1.05 -16.55
CA TYR A 28 8.71 -1.42 -15.14
C TYR A 28 7.49 -1.04 -14.29
N GLU A 29 6.44 -0.51 -14.91
CA GLU A 29 5.19 -0.24 -14.22
C GLU A 29 4.56 -1.57 -13.84
N LYS A 30 4.56 -1.85 -12.54
CA LYS A 30 3.70 -2.89 -11.98
C LYS A 30 2.28 -2.49 -12.37
N ILE A 31 1.55 -3.37 -13.06
CA ILE A 31 0.10 -3.20 -13.25
C ILE A 31 -0.51 -3.35 -11.86
N ILE A 32 -0.61 -2.24 -11.15
CA ILE A 32 -1.28 -2.21 -9.88
C ILE A 32 -2.74 -2.00 -10.21
N ASN A 33 -3.56 -3.03 -9.99
CA ASN A 33 -5.01 -2.90 -9.86
C ASN A 33 -5.35 -2.10 -8.58
N ASN A 34 -4.61 -1.04 -8.31
CA ASN A 34 -4.96 -0.09 -7.28
C ASN A 34 -6.13 0.69 -7.86
N SER A 35 -7.30 0.51 -7.25
CA SER A 35 -8.38 1.49 -7.35
C SER A 35 -7.73 2.86 -7.18
N LYS A 36 -7.58 3.61 -8.27
CA LYS A 36 -7.05 4.97 -8.22
C LYS A 36 -7.97 5.69 -7.25
N ARG A 37 -7.50 5.92 -6.02
CA ARG A 37 -8.36 6.47 -4.96
C ARG A 37 -8.71 7.87 -5.43
N ASP A 38 -9.97 8.03 -5.84
CA ASP A 38 -10.46 9.29 -6.34
C ASP A 38 -10.74 10.18 -5.13
N TYR A 39 -9.80 11.09 -4.87
CA TYR A 39 -9.92 12.10 -3.82
C TYR A 39 -10.52 13.40 -4.37
N SER A 40 -11.20 13.37 -5.54
CA SER A 40 -11.88 14.54 -6.07
C SER A 40 -13.06 14.92 -5.17
N PHE A 41 -12.87 15.93 -4.33
CA PHE A 41 -13.94 16.65 -3.67
C PHE A 41 -14.08 18.00 -4.38
N GLU A 42 -15.09 18.16 -5.24
CA GLU A 42 -15.51 19.49 -5.73
C GLU A 42 -16.01 20.29 -4.52
N SER A 43 -15.45 21.49 -4.27
CA SER A 43 -15.75 22.24 -3.04
C SER A 43 -16.55 23.52 -3.28
N GLU A 44 -17.74 23.60 -2.70
CA GLU A 44 -18.59 24.79 -2.67
C GLU A 44 -19.04 25.21 -1.25
N ASN A 45 -18.70 24.47 -0.16
CA ASN A 45 -19.21 24.81 1.20
C ASN A 45 -18.24 24.62 2.39
N ALA A 46 -18.58 25.17 3.57
CA ALA A 46 -17.72 25.21 4.76
C ALA A 46 -17.42 23.82 5.39
N GLY A 47 -18.37 22.87 5.27
CA GLY A 47 -18.13 21.47 5.66
C GLY A 47 -17.07 20.79 4.78
N GLU A 48 -16.92 21.28 3.55
CA GLU A 48 -15.99 20.77 2.54
C GLU A 48 -14.56 21.29 2.76
N PHE A 49 -14.42 22.47 3.34
CA PHE A 49 -13.13 22.96 3.81
C PHE A 49 -12.57 22.09 4.94
N LEU A 50 -13.43 21.64 5.87
CA LEU A 50 -13.05 20.72 6.93
C LEU A 50 -12.63 19.36 6.39
N THR A 51 -13.41 18.77 5.47
CA THR A 51 -13.07 17.47 4.87
C THR A 51 -11.81 17.54 4.02
N LYS A 52 -11.61 18.62 3.26
CA LYS A 52 -10.38 18.85 2.49
C LYS A 52 -9.16 19.05 3.39
N SER A 53 -9.32 19.77 4.50
CA SER A 53 -8.25 19.95 5.50
C SER A 53 -7.86 18.63 6.16
N LEU A 54 -8.85 17.80 6.52
CA LEU A 54 -8.61 16.47 7.09
C LEU A 54 -7.95 15.54 6.08
N THR A 55 -8.37 15.59 4.82
CA THR A 55 -7.82 14.80 3.72
C THR A 55 -6.38 15.20 3.40
N ASN A 56 -6.08 16.50 3.37
CA ASN A 56 -4.72 17.01 3.17
C ASN A 56 -3.80 16.71 4.35
N ALA A 57 -4.28 16.83 5.59
CA ALA A 57 -3.51 16.43 6.76
C ALA A 57 -3.21 14.93 6.72
N TYR A 58 -4.21 14.11 6.42
CA TYR A 58 -4.04 12.68 6.22
C TYR A 58 -3.02 12.36 5.11
N TRP A 59 -3.12 13.01 3.94
CA TRP A 59 -2.14 12.82 2.87
C TRP A 59 -0.72 13.21 3.28
N PHE A 60 -0.57 14.39 3.87
CA PHE A 60 0.74 14.94 4.25
C PHE A 60 1.44 14.14 5.35
N PHE A 61 0.70 13.65 6.36
CA PHE A 61 1.29 12.96 7.50
C PHE A 61 1.36 11.44 7.34
N ILE A 62 0.49 10.85 6.51
CA ILE A 62 0.28 9.39 6.53
C ILE A 62 0.48 8.76 5.14
N SER A 63 0.32 9.46 4.01
CA SER A 63 0.31 8.81 2.68
C SER A 63 1.61 8.14 2.23
N ASP A 64 2.79 8.61 2.67
CA ASP A 64 4.06 7.94 2.35
C ASP A 64 4.20 6.60 3.09
N VAL A 65 3.60 6.50 4.28
CA VAL A 65 3.56 5.30 5.13
C VAL A 65 2.34 4.42 4.80
N ASP A 66 1.33 5.00 4.15
CA ASP A 66 0.01 4.41 3.94
C ASP A 66 -0.32 4.28 2.45
N GLY A 67 -0.29 3.04 1.99
CA GLY A 67 -0.39 2.65 0.59
C GLY A 67 0.19 1.25 0.44
N ASP A 68 0.92 1.02 -0.65
CA ASP A 68 1.53 -0.30 -0.93
C ASP A 68 2.63 -0.69 0.09
N ASN A 69 3.17 0.29 0.82
CA ASN A 69 4.21 0.08 1.83
C ASN A 69 3.65 -0.26 3.22
N CYS A 70 2.34 -0.13 3.44
CA CYS A 70 1.75 -0.43 4.74
C CYS A 70 1.75 -1.95 4.95
N PRO A 71 2.37 -2.48 6.03
CA PRO A 71 2.41 -3.91 6.27
C PRO A 71 1.07 -4.45 6.80
N PHE A 72 0.05 -3.61 6.96
CA PHE A 72 -1.24 -3.98 7.50
C PHE A 72 -2.40 -3.86 6.50
N ARG A 73 -3.40 -4.72 6.69
CA ARG A 73 -4.69 -4.71 6.01
C ARG A 73 -5.83 -4.66 7.07
N PRO A 74 -6.79 -3.73 6.96
CA PRO A 74 -6.77 -2.54 6.10
C PRO A 74 -5.59 -1.62 6.44
N THR A 75 -5.22 -0.74 5.49
CA THR A 75 -4.19 0.28 5.72
C THR A 75 -4.72 1.37 6.67
N CYS A 76 -3.85 2.23 7.23
CA CYS A 76 -4.22 3.20 8.28
C CYS A 76 -5.39 4.13 7.88
N SER A 77 -5.45 4.59 6.63
CA SER A 77 -6.56 5.35 6.03
C SER A 77 -7.81 4.53 5.92
N ALA A 78 -7.68 3.34 5.34
CA ALA A 78 -8.82 2.47 5.10
C ALA A 78 -9.44 2.11 6.45
N PHE A 79 -8.61 1.90 7.48
CA PHE A 79 -9.03 1.72 8.86
C PHE A 79 -9.76 2.96 9.42
N LEU A 80 -9.22 4.17 9.27
CA LEU A 80 -9.89 5.38 9.76
C LEU A 80 -11.24 5.61 9.07
N LEU A 81 -11.29 5.42 7.74
CA LEU A 81 -12.50 5.55 6.95
C LEU A 81 -13.55 4.51 7.36
N GLN A 82 -13.15 3.24 7.49
CA GLN A 82 -14.04 2.18 7.96
C GLN A 82 -14.50 2.43 9.40
N SER A 83 -13.60 2.83 10.30
CA SER A 83 -13.95 3.16 11.70
C SER A 83 -14.95 4.31 11.78
N THR A 84 -14.81 5.32 10.92
CA THR A 84 -15.75 6.45 10.84
C THR A 84 -17.13 5.99 10.39
N LYS A 85 -17.21 5.03 9.45
CA LYS A 85 -18.47 4.41 9.02
C LYS A 85 -19.11 3.54 10.11
N GLU A 86 -18.31 2.88 10.94
CA GLU A 86 -18.81 2.02 12.01
C GLU A 86 -19.19 2.78 13.30
N THR A 87 -18.63 3.96 13.51
CA THR A 87 -18.74 4.72 14.76
C THR A 87 -19.09 6.20 14.50
N ASN A 88 -18.24 7.13 14.94
CA ASN A 88 -18.30 8.55 14.65
C ASN A 88 -16.87 9.10 14.55
N ILE A 89 -16.71 10.33 14.09
CA ILE A 89 -15.38 10.91 13.82
C ILE A 89 -14.47 10.97 15.06
N PHE A 90 -15.03 11.19 16.26
CA PHE A 90 -14.25 11.26 17.49
C PHE A 90 -13.76 9.87 17.91
N GLN A 91 -14.65 8.88 17.91
CA GLN A 91 -14.30 7.50 18.22
C GLN A 91 -13.34 6.91 17.19
N ALA A 92 -13.60 7.15 15.91
CA ALA A 92 -12.73 6.71 14.82
C ALA A 92 -11.33 7.31 14.93
N SER A 93 -11.22 8.59 15.31
CA SER A 93 -9.93 9.23 15.57
C SER A 93 -9.18 8.53 16.72
N LEU A 94 -9.86 8.24 17.83
CA LEU A 94 -9.26 7.52 18.96
C LEU A 94 -8.80 6.11 18.57
N MET A 95 -9.64 5.35 17.86
CA MET A 95 -9.31 4.01 17.35
C MET A 95 -8.09 4.06 16.41
N PHE A 96 -8.06 5.06 15.52
CA PHE A 96 -6.94 5.27 14.61
C PHE A 96 -5.65 5.56 15.37
N PHE A 97 -5.66 6.50 16.31
CA PHE A 97 -4.44 6.87 17.05
C PHE A 97 -3.92 5.72 17.94
N ASP A 98 -4.82 4.95 18.56
CA ASP A 98 -4.45 3.76 19.32
C ASP A 98 -3.70 2.76 18.43
N ARG A 99 -4.29 2.40 17.29
CA ARG A 99 -3.67 1.48 16.34
C ARG A 99 -2.37 2.05 15.75
N PHE A 100 -2.39 3.30 15.29
CA PHE A 100 -1.25 3.96 14.67
C PHE A 100 -0.04 4.01 15.60
N THR A 101 -0.23 4.44 16.85
CA THR A 101 0.87 4.50 17.83
C THR A 101 1.38 3.12 18.24
N ARG A 102 0.50 2.11 18.28
CA ARG A 102 0.86 0.72 18.56
C ARG A 102 1.69 0.11 17.43
N ASP A 103 1.30 0.34 16.19
CA ASP A 103 1.91 -0.24 15.00
C ASP A 103 3.18 0.49 14.56
N MET A 104 3.34 1.78 14.88
CA MET A 104 4.58 2.52 14.65
C MET A 104 5.73 2.11 15.58
N ASN A 105 5.47 1.29 16.60
CA ASN A 105 6.49 0.89 17.54
C ASN A 105 7.41 -0.19 16.94
N ILE A 106 8.51 0.24 16.32
CA ILE A 106 9.50 -0.63 15.68
C ILE A 106 10.12 -1.64 16.65
N ALA A 107 10.13 -1.36 17.96
CA ALA A 107 10.68 -2.27 18.97
C ALA A 107 9.73 -3.42 19.34
N LYS A 108 8.42 -3.30 19.06
CA LYS A 108 7.44 -4.36 19.27
C LYS A 108 7.24 -5.11 17.96
N GLY A 109 7.56 -6.41 17.95
CA GLY A 109 7.28 -7.28 16.80
C GLY A 109 5.78 -7.39 16.52
N HIS A 110 5.44 -7.74 15.28
CA HIS A 110 4.05 -7.88 14.80
C HIS A 110 3.55 -9.34 14.81
N ASP A 111 4.28 -10.25 15.48
CA ASP A 111 4.03 -11.69 15.46
C ASP A 111 2.71 -12.11 16.15
N HIS A 112 2.04 -11.19 16.84
CA HIS A 112 0.74 -11.43 17.46
C HIS A 112 -0.45 -11.18 16.53
N TYR A 113 -0.22 -10.72 15.29
CA TYR A 113 -1.28 -10.51 14.33
C TYR A 113 -1.48 -11.74 13.43
N PRO A 114 -2.74 -12.09 13.11
CA PRO A 114 -3.01 -12.97 11.98
C PRO A 114 -2.57 -12.31 10.68
N ARG A 115 -2.39 -13.11 9.62
CA ARG A 115 -1.97 -12.60 8.31
C ARG A 115 -3.06 -12.84 7.27
N VAL A 116 -3.15 -11.98 6.28
CA VAL A 116 -3.92 -12.26 5.07
C VAL A 116 -3.11 -13.10 4.10
N SER A 117 -3.76 -13.74 3.13
CA SER A 117 -3.12 -14.56 2.09
C SER A 117 -2.04 -13.80 1.31
N ALA A 118 -2.21 -12.49 1.13
CA ALA A 118 -1.23 -11.59 0.52
C ALA A 118 0.00 -11.27 1.40
N GLY A 119 0.04 -11.77 2.65
CA GLY A 119 1.18 -11.65 3.56
C GLY A 119 1.17 -10.45 4.50
N TYR A 120 0.17 -9.56 4.38
CA TYR A 120 -0.01 -8.42 5.28
C TYR A 120 -0.56 -8.85 6.65
N TYR A 121 -0.31 -8.07 7.70
CA TYR A 121 -0.93 -8.25 9.01
C TYR A 121 -2.39 -7.80 8.98
N TYR A 122 -3.28 -8.58 9.58
CA TYR A 122 -4.71 -8.26 9.60
C TYR A 122 -5.13 -7.69 10.96
N ASP A 123 -5.68 -6.48 10.93
CA ASP A 123 -6.23 -5.84 12.12
C ASP A 123 -7.41 -4.91 11.76
N PRO A 124 -8.66 -5.40 11.83
CA PRO A 124 -9.81 -4.68 11.34
C PRO A 124 -10.47 -3.81 12.43
N PRO A 125 -11.23 -2.76 12.05
CA PRO A 125 -11.79 -1.79 13.00
C PRO A 125 -12.82 -2.38 13.96
N GLN A 126 -13.47 -3.49 13.60
CA GLN A 126 -14.49 -4.14 14.43
C GLN A 126 -13.94 -4.54 15.81
N ASN A 127 -12.64 -4.89 15.88
CA ASN A 127 -11.95 -5.25 17.11
C ASN A 127 -11.89 -4.13 18.15
N TYR A 128 -12.16 -2.89 17.74
CA TYR A 128 -12.03 -1.69 18.56
C TYR A 128 -13.38 -1.06 18.92
N THR A 129 -14.48 -1.53 18.31
CA THR A 129 -15.83 -0.94 18.49
C THR A 129 -16.44 -1.17 19.88
N LEU A 130 -15.70 -1.80 20.81
CA LEU A 130 -16.15 -2.23 22.16
C LEU A 130 -17.43 -3.09 22.16
N ASN A 131 -17.88 -3.53 20.98
CA ASN A 131 -19.03 -4.38 20.82
C ASN A 131 -18.58 -5.85 20.86
N ARG A 132 -18.76 -6.49 22.02
CA ARG A 132 -18.31 -7.88 22.26
C ARG A 132 -18.82 -8.89 21.22
N GLY A 133 -19.98 -8.66 20.61
CA GLY A 133 -20.53 -9.55 19.58
C GLY A 133 -19.86 -9.41 18.21
N ARG A 134 -19.05 -8.36 18.00
CA ARG A 134 -18.36 -8.06 16.74
C ARG A 134 -16.84 -8.23 16.80
N ILE A 135 -16.28 -8.38 18.01
CA ILE A 135 -14.85 -8.59 18.21
C ILE A 135 -14.54 -10.06 17.91
N ILE A 136 -13.77 -10.31 16.86
CA ILE A 136 -13.34 -11.65 16.47
C ILE A 136 -11.85 -11.77 16.76
N TYR A 137 -11.51 -12.58 17.76
CA TYR A 137 -10.11 -12.89 18.05
C TYR A 137 -9.62 -13.99 17.11
N LEU A 138 -8.61 -13.66 16.30
CA LEU A 138 -7.96 -14.59 15.39
C LEU A 138 -6.50 -14.79 15.86
N PRO A 139 -6.07 -16.02 16.17
CA PRO A 139 -4.69 -16.27 16.53
C PRO A 139 -3.73 -16.04 15.35
N PRO A 140 -2.44 -15.76 15.62
CA PRO A 140 -1.45 -15.44 14.58
C PRO A 140 -1.22 -16.54 13.53
N SER A 141 -1.55 -17.78 13.86
CA SER A 141 -1.41 -18.94 12.98
C SER A 141 -2.45 -19.01 11.86
N ILE A 142 -3.49 -18.17 11.89
CA ILE A 142 -4.55 -18.15 10.88
C ILE A 142 -4.17 -17.25 9.72
N ILE A 143 -4.38 -17.76 8.51
CA ILE A 143 -4.33 -17.00 7.27
C ILE A 143 -5.77 -16.68 6.85
N ILE A 144 -6.03 -15.41 6.59
CA ILE A 144 -7.34 -14.88 6.19
C ILE A 144 -7.32 -14.67 4.67
N ASP A 145 -8.37 -15.11 4.00
CA ASP A 145 -8.50 -14.84 2.57
C ASP A 145 -8.86 -13.35 2.37
N ASP A 146 -8.01 -12.63 1.65
CA ASP A 146 -8.34 -11.29 1.15
C ASP A 146 -9.30 -11.47 -0.04
N GLU A 147 -10.57 -11.03 0.10
CA GLU A 147 -11.50 -10.84 -1.02
C GLU A 147 -11.10 -9.67 -1.93
#